data_AF-A0A241VRV3-F1
#
_entry.id   AF-A0A241VRV3-F1
#
_cell.length_a   1.000
_cell.length_b   1.000
_cell.length_c   1.000
_cell.angle_alpha   90.00
_cell.angle_beta   90.00
_cell.angle_gamma   90.00
#
_symmetry.space_group_name_H-M   'P 1'
#
loop_
_entity.id
_entity.type
_entity.pdbx_description
1 polymer ?
#
loop_
_entity_poly.entity_id
_entity_poly.type
_entity_poly.pdbx_seq_one_letter_code
_entity_poly.pdbx_strand_id
1 'polypeptide(L)'
;MSIFEQRANILVTTLQALYGNLFLDSMKGLTLGQVETVATGVMTTLSDDQFNRGMAMLNAKAGQGGYCPTIAEFKTWCMAGSWWTADEAWARVCDYTVKNSVKLTTLTKYAFDQVAYQITSGDMKGAQRQFKAVYVDLLSKAQLKGESQQWYEAPKQIAAKLQEQGKSLAEEKTTAQKVGFNSEQQQIMDLTKKLVEQGKTWKDAFDLAQVEVRGIVKKSWGAVA
;
A
#
# COMPACT_ATOMS: atom_id res chain seq x y z
N MET A 1 21.73 -22.23 14.86
CA MET A 1 21.87 -22.03 13.41
C MET A 1 20.71 -21.15 12.97
N SER A 2 21.00 -19.99 12.37
CA SER A 2 19.96 -19.05 11.90
C SER A 2 19.28 -19.58 10.62
N ILE A 3 18.09 -19.08 10.31
CA ILE A 3 17.39 -19.44 9.07
C ILE A 3 18.21 -19.05 7.82
N PHE A 4 19.01 -17.98 7.90
CA PHE A 4 19.88 -17.53 6.82
C PHE A 4 21.07 -18.47 6.62
N GLU A 5 21.68 -18.94 7.70
CA GLU A 5 22.74 -19.97 7.66
C GLU A 5 22.21 -21.28 7.10
N GLN A 6 21.01 -21.70 7.52
CA GLN A 6 20.37 -22.91 7.01
C GLN A 6 20.11 -22.80 5.50
N ARG A 7 19.61 -21.66 5.01
CA ARG A 7 19.40 -21.42 3.58
C ARG A 7 20.70 -21.38 2.78
N ALA A 8 21.74 -20.75 3.32
CA ALA A 8 23.05 -20.73 2.70
C ALA A 8 23.62 -22.14 2.57
N ASN A 9 23.52 -22.96 3.62
CA ASN A 9 23.97 -24.35 3.60
C ASN A 9 23.14 -25.20 2.61
N ILE A 10 21.82 -25.02 2.55
CA ILE A 10 20.96 -25.66 1.55
C ILE A 10 21.42 -25.30 0.13
N LEU A 11 21.64 -24.02 -0.17
CA LEU A 11 22.11 -23.58 -1.49
C LEU A 11 23.45 -24.21 -1.84
N VAL A 12 24.44 -24.09 -0.96
CA VAL A 12 25.81 -24.60 -1.17
C VAL A 12 25.81 -26.11 -1.38
N THR A 13 25.10 -26.85 -0.53
CA THR A 13 24.96 -28.32 -0.67
C THR A 13 24.26 -28.69 -1.97
N THR A 14 23.24 -27.94 -2.38
CA THR A 14 22.54 -28.16 -3.64
C THR A 14 23.46 -27.91 -4.85
N LEU A 15 24.25 -26.84 -4.82
CA LEU A 15 25.21 -26.56 -5.88
C LEU A 15 26.30 -27.65 -5.98
N GLN A 16 26.80 -28.14 -4.85
CA GLN A 16 27.72 -29.28 -4.81
C GLN A 16 27.11 -30.52 -5.45
N ALA A 17 25.88 -30.87 -5.07
CA ALA A 17 25.20 -32.07 -5.54
C ALA A 17 24.89 -32.02 -7.04
N LEU A 18 24.48 -30.85 -7.55
CA LEU A 18 24.04 -30.70 -8.95
C LEU A 18 25.20 -30.45 -9.92
N TYR A 19 26.28 -29.80 -9.50
CA TYR A 19 27.35 -29.32 -10.40
C TYR A 19 28.73 -29.93 -10.11
N GLY A 20 28.95 -30.58 -8.95
CA GLY A 20 30.18 -31.31 -8.64
C GLY A 20 31.46 -30.50 -8.90
N ASN A 21 32.29 -30.95 -9.84
CA ASN A 21 33.56 -30.29 -10.18
C ASN A 21 33.37 -28.86 -10.71
N LEU A 22 32.27 -28.56 -11.42
CA LEU A 22 32.00 -27.20 -11.91
C LEU A 22 31.78 -26.21 -10.75
N PHE A 23 31.25 -26.70 -9.63
CA PHE A 23 31.11 -25.91 -8.41
C PHE A 23 32.46 -25.69 -7.71
N LEU A 24 33.34 -26.70 -7.68
CA LEU A 24 34.70 -26.52 -7.16
C LEU A 24 35.50 -25.53 -8.00
N ASP A 25 35.34 -25.58 -9.32
CA ASP A 25 36.00 -24.66 -10.25
C ASP A 25 35.49 -23.23 -10.11
N SER A 26 34.18 -23.03 -9.90
CA SER A 26 33.58 -21.69 -9.74
C SER A 26 33.97 -21.00 -8.43
N MET A 27 34.47 -21.75 -7.45
CA MET A 27 34.90 -21.27 -6.14
C MET A 27 36.42 -21.25 -5.95
N LYS A 28 37.20 -21.41 -7.02
CA LYS A 28 38.67 -21.37 -6.94
C LYS A 28 39.16 -20.13 -6.18
N GLY A 29 39.93 -20.37 -5.12
CA GLY A 29 40.48 -19.30 -4.27
C GLY A 29 39.63 -18.95 -3.03
N LEU A 30 38.47 -19.58 -2.84
CA LEU A 30 37.64 -19.43 -1.65
C LEU A 30 37.51 -20.74 -0.89
N THR A 31 37.45 -20.66 0.44
CA THR A 31 37.11 -21.81 1.30
C THR A 31 35.59 -21.99 1.36
N LEU A 32 35.13 -23.21 1.68
CA LEU A 32 33.70 -23.47 1.83
C LEU A 32 33.03 -22.55 2.86
N GLY A 33 33.70 -22.27 3.97
CA GLY A 33 33.21 -21.34 4.99
C GLY A 33 33.10 -19.88 4.49
N GLN A 34 34.00 -19.44 3.61
CA GLN A 34 33.89 -18.12 2.97
C GLN A 34 32.69 -18.05 2.02
N VAL A 35 32.45 -19.12 1.27
CA VAL A 35 31.30 -19.23 0.35
C VAL A 35 29.99 -19.22 1.15
N GLU A 36 29.91 -20.00 2.24
CA GLU A 36 28.76 -20.00 3.14
C GLU A 36 28.53 -18.62 3.79
N THR A 37 29.59 -17.90 4.14
CA THR A 37 29.50 -16.53 4.69
C THR A 37 28.90 -15.58 3.66
N VAL A 38 29.39 -15.61 2.42
CA VAL A 38 28.86 -14.79 1.32
C VAL A 38 27.40 -15.15 1.01
N ALA A 39 27.09 -16.44 0.95
CA ALA A 39 25.74 -16.92 0.72
C ALA A 39 24.79 -16.47 1.85
N THR A 40 25.21 -16.58 3.11
CA THR A 40 24.44 -16.14 4.28
C THR A 40 24.13 -14.65 4.19
N GLY A 41 25.12 -13.82 3.84
CA GLY A 41 24.91 -12.39 3.63
C GLY A 41 23.83 -12.10 2.59
N VAL A 42 23.82 -12.83 1.48
CA VAL A 42 22.76 -12.72 0.47
C VAL A 42 21.39 -13.16 1.01
N MET A 43 21.33 -14.26 1.76
CA MET A 43 20.08 -14.76 2.34
C MET A 43 19.39 -13.76 3.27
N THR A 44 20.15 -12.90 3.96
CA THR A 44 19.57 -11.83 4.80
C THR A 44 18.71 -10.84 4.03
N THR A 45 18.89 -10.75 2.71
CA THR A 45 18.18 -9.81 1.84
C THR A 45 16.98 -10.42 1.12
N LEU A 46 16.70 -11.70 1.36
CA LEU A 46 15.71 -12.47 0.60
C LEU A 46 14.57 -12.94 1.51
N SER A 47 13.34 -12.79 1.01
CA SER A 47 12.18 -13.44 1.61
C SER A 47 12.15 -14.93 1.31
N ASP A 48 11.28 -15.65 2.02
CA ASP A 48 11.07 -17.09 1.89
C ASP A 48 10.63 -17.45 0.46
N ASP A 49 9.67 -16.71 -0.08
CA ASP A 49 9.17 -16.92 -1.44
C ASP A 49 10.25 -16.65 -2.50
N GLN A 50 11.06 -15.61 -2.30
CA GLN A 50 12.17 -15.30 -3.20
C GLN A 50 13.23 -16.39 -3.18
N PHE A 51 13.59 -16.90 -2.00
CA PHE A 51 14.51 -18.01 -1.87
C PHE A 51 13.98 -19.27 -2.57
N ASN A 52 12.74 -19.65 -2.28
CA ASN A 52 12.09 -20.83 -2.88
C ASN A 52 12.03 -20.73 -4.42
N ARG A 53 11.78 -19.54 -4.95
CA ARG A 53 11.81 -19.28 -6.40
C ARG A 53 13.20 -19.45 -7.00
N GLY A 54 14.22 -18.91 -6.33
CA GLY A 54 15.61 -19.11 -6.74
C GLY A 54 15.98 -20.60 -6.79
N MET A 55 15.59 -21.36 -5.77
CA MET A 55 15.80 -22.81 -5.72
C MET A 55 15.05 -23.56 -6.83
N ALA A 56 13.80 -23.17 -7.12
CA ALA A 56 13.03 -23.75 -8.22
C ALA A 56 13.72 -23.50 -9.58
N MET A 57 14.22 -22.29 -9.81
CA MET A 57 14.99 -21.98 -11.02
C MET A 57 16.34 -22.69 -11.09
N LEU A 58 17.04 -22.82 -9.96
CA LEU A 58 18.28 -23.57 -9.88
C LEU A 58 18.07 -25.03 -10.31
N ASN A 59 17.03 -25.68 -9.78
CA ASN A 59 16.67 -27.04 -10.13
C ASN A 59 16.20 -27.18 -11.59
N ALA A 60 15.44 -26.22 -12.11
CA ALA A 60 14.98 -26.26 -13.50
C ALA A 60 16.12 -26.08 -14.51
N LYS A 61 17.16 -25.31 -14.15
CA LYS A 61 18.36 -25.11 -14.98
C LYS A 61 19.38 -26.24 -14.82
N ALA A 62 19.36 -26.93 -13.68
CA ALA A 62 20.22 -28.09 -13.47
C ALA A 62 19.90 -29.18 -14.51
N GLY A 63 20.95 -29.70 -15.16
CA GLY A 63 20.81 -30.69 -16.23
C GLY A 63 20.62 -30.12 -17.64
N GLN A 64 20.45 -28.80 -17.82
CA GLN A 64 20.44 -28.17 -19.15
C GLN A 64 21.83 -27.86 -19.72
N GLY A 65 22.88 -28.52 -19.21
CA GLY A 65 24.27 -28.41 -19.73
C GLY A 65 24.99 -27.10 -19.40
N GLY A 66 24.51 -26.33 -18.42
CA GLY A 66 25.06 -25.04 -18.03
C GLY A 66 26.20 -25.09 -17.01
N TYR A 67 26.94 -23.99 -16.92
CA TYR A 67 27.93 -23.70 -15.87
C TYR A 67 27.28 -23.66 -14.48
N CYS A 68 28.09 -23.84 -13.42
CA CYS A 68 27.60 -23.63 -12.05
C CYS A 68 27.33 -22.13 -11.84
N PRO A 69 26.10 -21.74 -11.45
CA PRO A 69 25.79 -20.33 -11.23
C PRO A 69 26.55 -19.79 -10.03
N THR A 70 26.87 -18.51 -10.09
CA THR A 70 27.41 -17.74 -8.96
C THR A 70 26.31 -17.40 -7.95
N ILE A 71 26.71 -17.06 -6.72
CA ILE A 71 25.77 -16.59 -5.68
C ILE A 71 25.02 -15.32 -6.16
N ALA A 72 25.66 -14.46 -6.96
CA ALA A 72 25.03 -13.26 -7.52
C ALA A 72 23.95 -13.57 -8.56
N GLU A 73 24.18 -14.56 -9.43
CA GLU A 73 23.16 -15.03 -10.38
C GLU A 73 22.00 -15.68 -9.65
N PHE A 74 22.29 -16.51 -8.63
CA PHE A 74 21.24 -17.08 -7.78
C PHE A 74 20.38 -15.99 -7.14
N LYS A 75 21.00 -14.93 -6.58
CA LYS A 75 20.26 -13.78 -6.03
C LYS A 75 19.35 -13.14 -7.08
N THR A 76 19.84 -12.98 -8.31
CA THR A 76 19.05 -12.44 -9.42
C THR A 76 17.83 -13.31 -9.70
N TRP A 77 17.98 -14.64 -9.63
CA TRP A 77 16.88 -15.58 -9.79
C TRP A 77 15.87 -15.49 -8.65
N CYS A 78 16.31 -15.33 -7.41
CA CYS A 78 15.40 -15.11 -6.28
C CYS A 78 14.53 -13.86 -6.46
N MET A 79 15.07 -12.81 -7.08
CA MET A 79 14.36 -11.55 -7.31
C MET A 79 13.54 -11.53 -8.61
N ALA A 80 13.75 -12.50 -9.52
CA ALA A 80 13.07 -12.54 -10.80
C ALA A 80 11.56 -12.70 -10.63
N GLY A 81 10.77 -11.87 -11.33
CA GLY A 81 9.31 -11.86 -11.24
C GLY A 81 8.75 -11.44 -9.87
N SER A 82 9.59 -10.95 -8.95
CA SER A 82 9.16 -10.46 -7.62
C SER A 82 8.61 -9.03 -7.70
N TRP A 83 8.82 -8.40 -8.85
CA TRP A 83 8.41 -7.05 -9.17
C TRP A 83 7.98 -7.00 -10.63
N TRP A 84 6.99 -6.16 -10.93
CA TRP A 84 6.70 -5.82 -12.33
C TRP A 84 7.85 -5.02 -12.92
N THR A 85 8.15 -5.28 -14.17
CA THR A 85 8.98 -4.40 -15.00
C THR A 85 8.28 -3.06 -15.20
N ALA A 86 9.04 -2.03 -15.56
CA ALA A 86 8.49 -0.71 -15.83
C ALA A 86 7.46 -0.72 -16.98
N ASP A 87 7.65 -1.61 -17.97
CA ASP A 87 6.72 -1.80 -19.07
C ASP A 87 5.42 -2.49 -18.64
N GLU A 88 5.51 -3.57 -17.85
CA GLU A 88 4.33 -4.22 -17.28
C GLU A 88 3.54 -3.26 -16.38
N ALA A 89 4.25 -2.50 -15.54
CA ALA A 89 3.63 -1.50 -14.67
C ALA A 89 2.92 -0.40 -15.46
N TRP A 90 3.54 0.08 -16.55
CA TRP A 90 2.93 1.07 -17.43
C TRP A 90 1.69 0.53 -18.16
N ALA A 91 1.75 -0.69 -18.68
CA ALA A 91 0.60 -1.32 -19.32
C ALA A 91 -0.61 -1.39 -18.35
N ARG A 92 -0.36 -1.73 -17.08
CA ARG A 92 -1.40 -1.75 -16.04
C ARG A 92 -1.97 -0.38 -15.72
N VAL A 93 -1.15 0.67 -15.79
CA VAL A 93 -1.61 2.06 -15.68
C VAL A 93 -2.52 2.42 -16.85
N CYS A 94 -2.15 2.08 -18.08
CA CYS A 94 -3.02 2.31 -19.24
C CYS A 94 -4.37 1.61 -19.05
N ASP A 95 -4.38 0.34 -18.66
CA ASP A 95 -5.61 -0.39 -18.37
C ASP A 95 -6.43 0.27 -17.25
N TYR A 96 -5.75 0.76 -16.21
CA TYR A 96 -6.39 1.47 -15.09
C TYR A 96 -7.09 2.75 -15.52
N THR A 97 -6.50 3.53 -16.43
CA THR A 97 -7.11 4.77 -16.94
C THR A 97 -8.40 4.52 -17.73
N VAL A 98 -8.55 3.33 -18.31
CA VAL A 98 -9.80 2.90 -18.97
C VAL A 98 -10.76 2.30 -17.96
N LYS A 99 -10.24 1.52 -17.00
CA LYS A 99 -11.01 0.78 -16.01
C LYS A 99 -10.40 0.90 -14.61
N ASN A 100 -11.00 1.74 -13.78
CA ASN A 100 -10.57 2.00 -12.40
C ASN A 100 -10.63 0.77 -11.46
N SER A 101 -11.14 -0.37 -11.91
CA SER A 101 -11.14 -1.63 -11.14
C SER A 101 -9.84 -2.43 -11.27
N VAL A 102 -8.93 -2.04 -12.17
CA VAL A 102 -7.64 -2.71 -12.34
C VAL A 102 -6.81 -2.50 -11.08
N LYS A 103 -6.24 -3.57 -10.53
CA LYS A 103 -5.39 -3.45 -9.34
C LYS A 103 -4.01 -2.97 -9.75
N LEU A 104 -3.54 -1.92 -9.06
CA LEU A 104 -2.17 -1.42 -9.17
C LEU A 104 -1.40 -1.78 -7.92
N THR A 105 -0.08 -1.85 -8.04
CA THR A 105 0.80 -1.96 -6.87
C THR A 105 1.07 -0.57 -6.30
N THR A 106 1.55 -0.50 -5.06
CA THR A 106 1.82 0.78 -4.40
C THR A 106 2.83 1.62 -5.18
N LEU A 107 3.91 1.00 -5.69
CA LEU A 107 4.90 1.70 -6.51
C LEU A 107 4.31 2.19 -7.83
N THR A 108 3.53 1.34 -8.51
CA THR A 108 2.87 1.69 -9.77
C THR A 108 1.87 2.84 -9.57
N LYS A 109 1.07 2.81 -8.50
CA LYS A 109 0.12 3.87 -8.19
C LYS A 109 0.82 5.18 -7.89
N TYR A 110 1.88 5.14 -7.09
CA TYR A 110 2.67 6.34 -6.78
C TYR A 110 3.27 6.94 -8.04
N ALA A 111 3.92 6.13 -8.89
CA ALA A 111 4.51 6.60 -10.14
C ALA A 111 3.44 7.14 -11.11
N PHE A 112 2.27 6.52 -11.16
CA PHE A 112 1.12 7.00 -11.94
C PHE A 112 0.64 8.37 -11.46
N ASP A 113 0.51 8.58 -10.16
CA ASP A 113 0.05 9.85 -9.59
C ASP A 113 0.95 11.03 -9.95
N GLN A 114 2.26 10.79 -10.14
CA GLN A 114 3.21 11.82 -10.58
C GLN A 114 2.99 12.27 -12.04
N VAL A 115 2.42 11.42 -12.88
CA VAL A 115 2.24 11.67 -14.33
C VAL A 115 0.78 11.78 -14.75
N ALA A 116 -0.17 11.61 -13.82
CA ALA A 116 -1.59 11.60 -14.11
C ALA A 116 -2.05 12.87 -14.86
N TYR A 117 -1.52 14.03 -14.47
CA TYR A 117 -1.79 15.30 -15.15
C TYR A 117 -1.27 15.33 -16.60
N GLN A 118 -0.09 14.76 -16.87
CA GLN A 118 0.46 14.69 -18.22
C GLN A 118 -0.41 13.82 -19.13
N ILE A 119 -0.90 12.69 -18.60
CA ILE A 119 -1.84 11.81 -19.31
C ILE A 119 -3.13 12.56 -19.65
N THR A 120 -3.73 13.26 -18.68
CA THR A 120 -4.98 14.01 -18.93
C THR A 120 -4.79 15.21 -19.86
N SER A 121 -3.59 15.81 -19.89
CA SER A 121 -3.22 16.87 -20.85
C SER A 121 -2.93 16.38 -22.27
N GLY A 122 -2.87 15.06 -22.49
CA GLY A 122 -2.65 14.44 -23.79
C GLY A 122 -1.19 14.08 -24.13
N ASP A 123 -0.22 14.38 -23.25
CA ASP A 123 1.19 14.01 -23.46
C ASP A 123 1.48 12.59 -22.95
N MET A 124 1.03 11.59 -23.71
CA MET A 124 1.21 10.18 -23.35
C MET A 124 2.67 9.72 -23.41
N LYS A 125 3.46 10.25 -24.35
CA LYS A 125 4.88 9.85 -24.51
C LYS A 125 5.75 10.43 -23.39
N GLY A 126 5.54 11.70 -23.03
CA GLY A 126 6.20 12.32 -21.89
C GLY A 126 5.83 11.63 -20.58
N ALA A 127 4.54 11.37 -20.37
CA ALA A 127 4.04 10.63 -19.21
C ALA A 127 4.68 9.25 -19.08
N GLN A 128 4.74 8.48 -20.17
CA GLN A 128 5.38 7.16 -20.16
C GLN A 128 6.85 7.25 -19.75
N ARG A 129 7.61 8.19 -20.32
CA ARG A 129 9.04 8.35 -20.02
C ARG A 129 9.26 8.71 -18.55
N GLN A 130 8.49 9.67 -18.03
CA GLN A 130 8.60 10.10 -16.65
C GLN A 130 8.13 9.01 -15.68
N PHE A 131 7.05 8.31 -16.01
CA PHE A 131 6.56 7.17 -15.23
C PHE A 131 7.64 6.10 -15.08
N LYS A 132 8.24 5.67 -16.19
CA LYS A 132 9.28 4.62 -16.16
C LYS A 132 10.48 5.06 -15.33
N ALA A 133 10.91 6.32 -15.45
CA ALA A 133 12.02 6.85 -14.67
C ALA A 133 11.73 6.82 -13.16
N VAL A 134 10.56 7.31 -12.74
CA VAL A 134 10.14 7.32 -11.33
C VAL A 134 9.96 5.89 -10.81
N TYR A 135 9.31 5.03 -11.58
CA TYR A 135 9.06 3.64 -11.18
C TYR A 135 10.36 2.85 -10.97
N VAL A 136 11.33 2.99 -11.88
CA VAL A 136 12.63 2.30 -11.76
C VAL A 136 13.39 2.75 -10.51
N ASP A 137 13.42 4.04 -10.21
CA ASP A 137 14.07 4.56 -9.00
C ASP A 137 13.40 4.02 -7.71
N LEU A 138 12.06 4.03 -7.66
CA LEU A 138 11.30 3.47 -6.55
C LEU A 138 11.53 1.96 -6.39
N LEU A 139 11.57 1.23 -7.50
CA LEU A 139 11.84 -0.19 -7.52
C LEU A 139 13.23 -0.50 -6.96
N SER A 140 14.26 0.24 -7.39
CA SER A 140 15.62 0.08 -6.87
C SER A 140 15.68 0.34 -5.37
N LYS A 141 15.00 1.38 -4.87
CA LYS A 141 14.92 1.68 -3.43
C LYS A 141 14.23 0.58 -2.64
N ALA A 142 13.12 0.04 -3.15
CA ALA A 142 12.40 -1.05 -2.50
C ALA A 142 13.23 -2.35 -2.47
N GLN A 143 13.91 -2.66 -3.58
CA GLN A 143 14.81 -3.82 -3.66
C GLN A 143 15.99 -3.71 -2.69
N LEU A 144 16.59 -2.53 -2.53
CA LEU A 144 17.67 -2.30 -1.56
C LEU A 144 17.23 -2.50 -0.11
N LYS A 145 15.94 -2.26 0.19
CA LYS A 145 15.35 -2.48 1.51
C LYS A 145 14.92 -3.93 1.74
N GLY A 146 15.00 -4.80 0.73
CA GLY A 146 14.47 -6.17 0.82
C GLY A 146 12.95 -6.22 0.91
N GLU A 147 12.25 -5.17 0.45
CA GLU A 147 10.79 -5.15 0.44
C GLU A 147 10.23 -6.12 -0.61
N SER A 148 8.97 -6.50 -0.44
CA SER A 148 8.20 -7.26 -1.43
C SER A 148 7.14 -6.37 -2.07
N GLN A 149 6.76 -6.70 -3.31
CA GLN A 149 5.74 -5.96 -4.03
C GLN A 149 4.40 -5.97 -3.30
N GLN A 150 3.90 -4.79 -2.93
CA GLN A 150 2.62 -4.61 -2.24
C GLN A 150 1.53 -4.10 -3.18
N TRP A 151 0.31 -4.59 -3.00
CA TRP A 151 -0.86 -4.07 -3.70
C TRP A 151 -1.29 -2.73 -3.09
N TYR A 152 -1.68 -1.80 -3.96
CA TYR A 152 -2.23 -0.53 -3.49
C TYR A 152 -3.62 -0.75 -2.90
N GLU A 153 -3.79 -0.39 -1.64
CA GLU A 153 -5.08 -0.27 -0.99
C GLU A 153 -5.40 1.21 -0.80
N ALA A 154 -6.55 1.66 -1.30
CA ALA A 154 -7.00 3.02 -1.08
C ALA A 154 -7.13 3.28 0.43
N PRO A 155 -6.64 4.43 0.95
CA PRO A 155 -6.80 4.77 2.35
C PRO A 155 -8.28 4.67 2.72
N LYS A 156 -8.61 3.78 3.68
CA LYS A 156 -9.95 3.70 4.23
C LYS A 156 -10.28 5.07 4.80
N GLN A 157 -11.24 5.77 4.19
CA GLN A 157 -11.70 7.05 4.72
C GLN A 157 -12.08 6.86 6.19
N ILE A 158 -11.72 7.81 7.05
CA ILE A 158 -11.96 7.79 8.52
C ILE A 158 -13.46 7.95 8.84
N ALA A 159 -14.36 7.52 7.95
CA ALA A 159 -15.78 7.34 8.24
C ALA A 159 -16.08 5.91 8.75
N ALA A 160 -15.25 4.91 8.40
CA ALA A 160 -15.53 3.50 8.70
C ALA A 160 -14.87 2.95 9.98
N LYS A 161 -14.06 3.75 10.70
CA LYS A 161 -13.42 3.32 11.97
C LYS A 161 -14.20 3.70 13.24
N LEU A 162 -15.40 4.25 13.11
CA LEU A 162 -16.28 4.52 14.26
C LEU A 162 -17.22 3.35 14.60
N GLN A 163 -17.28 2.30 13.78
CA GLN A 163 -18.24 1.21 13.96
C GLN A 163 -17.63 -0.11 14.48
N GLU A 164 -16.31 -0.32 14.36
CA GLU A 164 -15.67 -1.59 14.78
C GLU A 164 -14.84 -1.52 16.07
N GLN A 165 -14.72 -0.34 16.70
CA GLN A 165 -14.10 -0.21 18.03
C GLN A 165 -15.06 0.44 19.03
N GLY A 166 -16.18 -0.24 19.26
CA GLY A 166 -16.97 -0.05 20.48
C GLY A 166 -16.21 -0.60 21.70
N LYS A 167 -15.17 0.10 22.15
CA LYS A 167 -14.70 0.11 23.55
C LYS A 167 -13.58 1.12 23.76
N SER A 168 -13.94 2.16 24.51
CA SER A 168 -13.12 2.93 25.45
C SER A 168 -11.92 3.71 24.90
N LEU A 169 -12.19 4.91 24.41
CA LEU A 169 -11.36 6.10 24.63
C LEU A 169 -12.32 7.27 24.95
N ALA A 170 -13.09 7.08 26.02
CA ALA A 170 -13.57 8.20 26.81
C ALA A 170 -12.48 8.48 27.85
N GLU A 171 -12.19 9.77 28.08
CA GLU A 171 -11.05 10.29 28.87
C GLU A 171 -9.78 10.41 28.00
N GLU A 172 -9.37 11.53 27.43
CA GLU A 172 -9.46 12.93 27.85
C GLU A 172 -9.88 13.83 26.66
N LYS A 173 -11.10 14.36 26.71
CA LYS A 173 -11.40 15.64 26.09
C LYS A 173 -12.05 16.52 27.14
N THR A 174 -11.43 17.67 27.30
CA THR A 174 -11.73 18.78 28.20
C THR A 174 -13.23 19.02 28.39
N THR A 175 -13.59 19.25 29.64
CA THR A 175 -14.91 19.43 30.25
C THR A 175 -15.81 20.47 29.55
N ALA A 176 -16.44 20.16 28.41
CA ALA A 176 -17.47 21.03 27.83
C ALA A 176 -18.63 20.36 27.08
N GLN A 177 -18.62 19.06 26.77
CA GLN A 177 -19.73 18.44 26.02
C GLN A 177 -20.14 17.07 26.58
N LYS A 178 -20.81 17.10 27.73
CA LYS A 178 -21.76 16.06 28.18
C LYS A 178 -22.90 16.77 28.90
N VAL A 179 -23.96 17.12 28.18
CA VAL A 179 -25.30 17.24 28.78
C VAL A 179 -26.27 16.74 27.72
N GLY A 180 -27.23 15.89 28.11
CA GLY A 180 -28.40 15.61 27.27
C GLY A 180 -29.08 16.92 26.85
N PHE A 181 -30.01 16.84 25.91
CA PHE A 181 -30.81 18.00 25.45
C PHE A 181 -30.98 19.05 26.57
N ASN A 182 -30.37 20.23 26.40
CA ASN A 182 -30.57 21.30 27.37
C ASN A 182 -32.08 21.61 27.40
N SER A 183 -32.64 21.88 28.57
CA SER A 183 -34.06 22.21 28.81
C SER A 183 -34.66 23.14 27.75
N GLU A 184 -33.89 24.13 27.27
CA GLU A 184 -34.25 25.04 26.18
C GLU A 184 -34.50 24.36 24.82
N GLN A 185 -33.68 23.37 24.45
CA GLN A 185 -33.86 22.63 23.19
C GLN A 185 -35.13 21.78 23.23
N GLN A 186 -35.47 21.24 24.40
CA GLN A 186 -36.72 20.53 24.62
C GLN A 186 -37.93 21.47 24.46
N GLN A 187 -37.85 22.66 25.07
CA GLN A 187 -38.90 23.69 24.97
C GLN A 187 -39.12 24.18 23.54
N ILE A 188 -38.05 24.40 22.78
CA ILE A 188 -38.15 24.77 21.36
C ILE A 188 -38.88 23.68 20.57
N MET A 189 -38.55 22.41 20.81
CA MET A 189 -39.18 21.29 20.09
C MET A 189 -40.66 21.11 20.45
N ASP A 190 -41.02 21.26 21.73
CA ASP A 190 -42.41 21.15 22.18
C ASP A 190 -43.27 22.30 21.67
N LEU A 191 -42.72 23.53 21.67
CA LEU A 191 -43.40 24.71 21.14
C LEU A 191 -43.53 24.64 19.61
N THR A 192 -42.51 24.14 18.92
CA THR A 192 -42.55 23.90 17.47
C THR A 192 -43.68 22.94 17.11
N LYS A 193 -43.84 21.83 17.84
CA LYS A 193 -44.92 20.87 17.58
C LYS A 193 -46.31 21.49 17.76
N LYS A 194 -46.53 22.27 18.82
CA LYS A 194 -47.79 22.99 19.05
C LYS A 194 -48.11 23.99 17.93
N LEU A 195 -47.11 24.68 17.41
CA LEU A 195 -47.28 25.65 16.32
C LEU A 195 -47.57 24.97 14.97
N VAL A 196 -47.03 23.77 14.75
CA VAL A 196 -47.36 22.94 13.59
C VAL A 196 -48.78 22.40 13.68
N GLU A 197 -49.23 21.99 14.87
CA GLU A 197 -50.63 21.59 15.12
C GLU A 197 -51.62 22.74 14.87
N GLN A 198 -51.18 23.99 15.02
CA GLN A 198 -51.94 25.20 14.68
C GLN A 198 -51.89 25.56 13.18
N GLY A 199 -51.37 24.66 12.34
CA GLY A 199 -51.37 24.78 10.88
C GLY A 199 -50.18 25.55 10.29
N LYS A 200 -49.15 25.86 11.07
CA LYS A 200 -47.91 26.48 10.54
C LYS A 200 -46.98 25.43 9.95
N THR A 201 -46.18 25.82 8.97
CA THR A 201 -45.15 24.93 8.43
C THR A 201 -44.07 24.69 9.48
N TRP A 202 -43.44 23.52 9.45
CA TRP A 202 -42.43 23.15 10.45
C TRP A 202 -41.28 24.16 10.55
N LYS A 203 -40.89 24.77 9.43
CA LYS A 203 -39.82 25.77 9.39
C LYS A 203 -40.24 27.06 10.09
N ASP A 204 -41.42 27.59 9.77
CA ASP A 204 -41.94 28.81 10.39
C ASP A 204 -42.23 28.60 11.88
N ALA A 205 -42.74 27.42 12.24
CA ALA A 205 -43.01 27.03 13.61
C ALA A 205 -41.73 26.92 14.45
N PHE A 206 -40.65 26.38 13.87
CA PHE A 206 -39.36 26.25 14.53
C PHE A 206 -38.65 27.58 14.69
N ASP A 207 -38.68 28.43 13.66
CA ASP A 207 -38.10 29.77 13.72
C ASP A 207 -38.84 30.64 14.74
N LEU A 208 -40.18 30.57 14.78
CA LEU A 208 -40.99 31.26 15.79
C LEU A 208 -40.70 30.71 17.21
N ALA A 209 -40.56 29.40 17.37
CA ALA A 209 -40.24 28.79 18.66
C ALA A 209 -38.84 29.15 19.16
N GLN A 210 -37.86 29.29 18.25
CA GLN A 210 -36.53 29.79 18.59
C GLN A 210 -36.57 31.26 19.01
N VAL A 211 -37.38 32.09 18.36
CA VAL A 211 -37.57 33.50 18.75
C VAL A 211 -38.24 33.61 20.12
N GLU A 212 -39.27 32.81 20.38
CA GLU A 212 -40.01 32.85 21.64
C GLU A 212 -39.16 32.39 22.83
N VAL A 213 -38.34 31.34 22.64
CA VAL A 213 -37.53 30.76 23.73
C VAL A 213 -36.19 31.49 23.90
N ARG A 214 -35.57 31.98 22.81
CA ARG A 214 -34.20 32.56 22.86
C ARG A 214 -34.13 34.06 22.59
N GLY A 215 -35.23 34.70 22.17
CA GLY A 215 -35.30 36.14 21.92
C GLY A 215 -34.40 36.68 20.79
N ILE A 216 -33.78 35.82 19.97
CA ILE A 216 -32.79 36.23 18.95
C ILE A 216 -33.08 35.56 17.60
N VAL A 217 -33.29 36.37 16.56
CA VAL A 217 -33.39 35.91 15.15
C VAL A 217 -31.99 35.71 14.57
N LYS A 218 -31.60 34.47 14.26
CA LYS A 218 -30.41 34.21 13.44
C LYS A 218 -30.80 34.33 11.96
N LYS A 219 -30.47 35.47 11.33
CA LYS A 219 -30.64 35.68 9.89
C LYS A 219 -29.86 34.60 9.12
N SER A 220 -30.56 33.71 8.42
CA SER A 220 -29.93 32.77 7.50
C SER A 220 -29.36 33.57 6.32
N TRP A 221 -28.06 33.46 6.10
CA TRP A 221 -27.43 33.98 4.89
C TRP A 221 -27.77 33.06 3.73
N GLY A 222 -28.48 33.61 2.72
CA GLY A 222 -28.76 32.89 1.49
C GLY A 222 -29.93 33.47 0.69
N ALA A 223 -29.79 34.70 0.20
CA ALA A 223 -30.46 35.19 -1.02
C ALA A 223 -29.92 36.59 -1.36
N VAL A 224 -29.02 36.67 -2.33
CA VAL A 224 -28.90 37.86 -3.18
C VAL A 224 -28.94 37.36 -4.62
N ALA A 225 -29.80 38.04 -5.37
CA ALA A 225 -30.17 37.84 -6.76
C ALA A 225 -29.00 37.93 -7.75
#